data_AF-A0A9R1FTA0-F1
#
_entry.id   AF-A0A9R1FTA0-F1
#
_cell.length_a   1.000
_cell.length_b   1.000
_cell.length_c   1.000
_cell.angle_alpha   90.00
_cell.angle_beta   90.00
_cell.angle_gamma   90.00
#
_symmetry.space_group_name_H-M   'P 1'
#
loop_
_entity.id
_entity.type
_entity.pdbx_description
1 polymer ?
#
loop_
_entity_poly.entity_id
_entity_poly.type
_entity_poly.pdbx_seq_one_letter_code
_entity_poly.pdbx_strand_id
1 'polypeptide(L)'
;MASQAIEVNREGAEVYHGAALCAEKAVELLAETNMPLGLLPLADIEEVGYNRSTGFVWLRQKKALTHTFKQIGRLVSYATEVTAFVQDRKMKRITGVKSKELLIWVTVCAMYIDKNDHSKISFKTPTGLGRSFPVSAYGKEEDDFKPKQAAVAK
;
A
#
# COMPACT_ATOMS: atom_id res chain seq x y z
N MET A 1 -10.42 -21.67 -0.23
CA MET A 1 -11.17 -21.01 0.87
C MET A 1 -10.83 -19.53 1.02
N ALA A 2 -9.55 -19.11 1.16
CA ALA A 2 -9.20 -17.68 1.27
C ALA A 2 -9.49 -16.85 -0.01
N SER A 3 -9.45 -17.48 -1.20
CA SER A 3 -9.73 -16.82 -2.48
C SER A 3 -11.21 -16.45 -2.67
N GLN A 4 -12.14 -17.32 -2.28
CA GLN A 4 -13.59 -17.08 -2.40
C GLN A 4 -14.04 -15.92 -1.51
N ALA A 5 -13.44 -15.75 -0.32
CA ALA A 5 -13.76 -14.64 0.57
C ALA A 5 -13.29 -13.28 0.04
N ILE A 6 -12.23 -13.24 -0.78
CA ILE A 6 -11.78 -12.00 -1.42
C ILE A 6 -12.68 -11.65 -2.61
N GLU A 7 -13.09 -12.64 -3.40
CA GLU A 7 -13.89 -12.41 -4.61
C GLU A 7 -15.27 -11.80 -4.29
N VAL A 8 -15.92 -12.24 -3.20
CA VAL A 8 -17.18 -11.63 -2.72
C VAL A 8 -17.01 -10.15 -2.41
N ASN A 9 -15.84 -9.73 -1.91
CA ASN A 9 -15.61 -8.32 -1.61
C ASN A 9 -15.34 -7.48 -2.88
N ARG A 10 -15.14 -8.09 -4.04
CA ARG A 10 -15.01 -7.38 -5.33
C ARG A 10 -16.36 -7.09 -5.98
N GLU A 11 -17.42 -7.77 -5.58
CA GLU A 11 -18.75 -7.54 -6.12
C GLU A 11 -19.23 -6.11 -5.83
N GLY A 12 -19.65 -5.39 -6.87
CA GLY A 12 -20.07 -3.99 -6.78
C GLY A 12 -18.94 -2.98 -6.55
N ALA A 13 -17.68 -3.38 -6.71
CA ALA A 13 -16.54 -2.48 -6.61
C ALA A 13 -16.41 -1.56 -7.85
N GLU A 14 -15.92 -0.34 -7.60
CA GLU A 14 -15.42 0.53 -8.65
C GLU A 14 -14.06 0.00 -9.10
N VAL A 15 -13.92 -0.35 -10.38
CA VAL A 15 -12.68 -0.89 -10.95
C VAL A 15 -12.19 0.03 -12.06
N TYR A 16 -10.94 0.46 -11.94
CA TYR A 16 -10.28 1.36 -12.87
C TYR A 16 -9.08 0.66 -13.49
N HIS A 17 -8.83 0.97 -14.76
CA HIS A 17 -7.72 0.40 -15.53
C HIS A 17 -6.87 1.50 -16.17
N GLY A 18 -5.60 1.18 -16.40
CA GLY A 18 -4.64 2.05 -17.07
C GLY A 18 -3.86 2.93 -16.09
N ALA A 19 -2.55 3.05 -16.33
CA ALA A 19 -1.60 3.59 -15.36
C ALA A 19 -1.95 4.99 -14.83
N ALA A 20 -2.36 5.90 -15.70
CA ALA A 20 -2.70 7.27 -15.31
C ALA A 20 -3.92 7.32 -14.36
N LEU A 21 -5.04 6.70 -14.78
CA LEU A 21 -6.27 6.67 -14.00
C LEU A 21 -6.09 5.87 -12.69
N CYS A 22 -5.35 4.77 -12.74
CA CYS A 22 -5.03 3.96 -11.58
C CYS A 22 -4.21 4.75 -10.54
N ALA A 23 -3.18 5.48 -10.98
CA ALA A 23 -2.39 6.31 -10.07
C ALA A 23 -3.24 7.44 -9.45
N GLU A 24 -4.09 8.09 -10.25
CA GLU A 24 -5.03 9.10 -9.75
C GLU A 24 -5.97 8.52 -8.68
N LYS A 25 -6.63 7.39 -8.97
CA LYS A 25 -7.58 6.75 -8.07
C LYS A 25 -6.93 6.18 -6.81
N ALA A 26 -5.70 5.69 -6.89
CA ALA A 26 -4.93 5.28 -5.71
C ALA A 26 -4.61 6.48 -4.80
N VAL A 27 -4.24 7.63 -5.37
CA VAL A 27 -4.01 8.87 -4.60
C VAL A 27 -5.30 9.39 -3.99
N GLU A 28 -6.40 9.41 -4.74
CA GLU A 28 -7.73 9.78 -4.23
C GLU A 28 -8.12 8.91 -3.04
N LEU A 29 -7.98 7.59 -3.14
CA LEU A 29 -8.25 6.65 -2.04
C LEU A 29 -7.44 6.97 -0.78
N LEU A 30 -6.14 7.25 -0.94
CA LEU A 30 -5.28 7.64 0.19
C LEU A 30 -5.74 8.96 0.82
N ALA A 31 -6.13 9.94 0.00
CA ALA A 31 -6.67 11.21 0.47
C ALA A 31 -8.00 11.03 1.21
N GLU A 32 -8.96 10.29 0.62
CA GLU A 32 -10.26 9.97 1.22
C GLU A 32 -10.14 9.28 2.58
N THR A 33 -9.12 8.44 2.74
CA THR A 33 -8.87 7.68 3.97
C THR A 33 -7.89 8.37 4.93
N ASN A 34 -7.48 9.60 4.66
CA ASN A 34 -6.52 10.36 5.48
C ASN A 34 -5.19 9.62 5.70
N MET A 35 -4.73 8.94 4.66
CA MET A 35 -3.46 8.22 4.62
C MET A 35 -2.41 9.03 3.82
N PRO A 36 -1.11 8.92 4.16
CA PRO A 36 -0.06 9.65 3.44
C PRO A 36 -0.03 9.28 1.96
N LEU A 37 -0.01 10.30 1.10
CA LEU A 37 -0.17 10.13 -0.35
C LEU A 37 1.02 9.47 -1.06
N GLY A 38 2.19 9.39 -0.41
CA GLY A 38 3.39 8.71 -0.89
C GLY A 38 3.55 7.29 -0.35
N LEU A 39 2.50 6.69 0.24
CA LEU A 39 2.60 5.33 0.78
C LEU A 39 2.84 4.24 -0.27
N LEU A 40 2.46 4.50 -1.52
CA LEU A 40 2.46 3.51 -2.57
C LEU A 40 3.39 3.96 -3.71
N PRO A 41 4.29 3.09 -4.18
CA PRO A 41 4.98 3.30 -5.43
C PRO A 41 4.01 3.01 -6.59
N LEU A 42 3.52 4.04 -7.27
CA LEU A 42 2.46 3.95 -8.29
C LEU A 42 2.99 3.64 -9.70
N ALA A 43 4.18 3.06 -9.79
CA ALA A 43 4.79 2.65 -11.04
C ALA A 43 4.10 1.38 -11.60
N ASP A 44 3.63 1.47 -12.84
CA ASP A 44 3.07 0.33 -13.60
C ASP A 44 1.84 -0.35 -12.94
N ILE A 45 0.98 0.43 -12.28
CA ILE A 45 -0.33 -0.06 -11.82
C ILE A 45 -1.25 -0.20 -13.03
N GLU A 46 -1.84 -1.39 -13.17
CA GLU A 46 -2.71 -1.74 -14.29
C GLU A 46 -4.19 -1.72 -13.89
N GLU A 47 -4.47 -1.94 -12.60
CA GLU A 47 -5.83 -2.01 -12.06
C GLU A 47 -5.87 -1.50 -10.61
N VAL A 48 -6.89 -0.70 -10.31
CA VAL A 48 -7.26 -0.31 -8.94
C VAL A 48 -8.73 -0.64 -8.75
N GLY A 49 -9.04 -1.36 -7.68
CA GLY A 49 -10.41 -1.63 -7.29
C GLY A 49 -10.72 -1.12 -5.90
N TYR A 50 -11.91 -0.56 -5.73
CA TYR A 50 -12.43 -0.12 -4.45
C TYR A 50 -13.91 -0.47 -4.30
N ASN A 51 -14.21 -1.35 -3.35
CA ASN A 51 -15.55 -1.57 -2.87
C ASN A 51 -15.83 -0.64 -1.68
N ARG A 52 -16.53 0.46 -1.93
CA ARG A 52 -16.89 1.46 -0.91
C ARG A 52 -17.80 0.90 0.19
N SER A 53 -18.62 -0.11 -0.13
CA SER A 53 -19.55 -0.73 0.83
C SER A 53 -18.82 -1.56 1.89
N THR A 54 -17.80 -2.32 1.48
CA THR A 54 -17.03 -3.20 2.38
C THR A 54 -15.74 -2.56 2.89
N GLY A 55 -15.29 -1.49 2.24
CA GLY A 55 -13.96 -0.91 2.44
C GLY A 55 -12.83 -1.74 1.83
N PHE A 56 -13.14 -2.74 0.99
CA PHE A 56 -12.12 -3.59 0.39
C PHE A 56 -11.47 -2.92 -0.81
N VAL A 57 -10.14 -2.93 -0.86
CA VAL A 57 -9.34 -2.36 -1.95
C VAL A 57 -8.33 -3.35 -2.47
N TRP A 58 -8.00 -3.22 -3.75
CA TRP A 58 -6.86 -3.89 -4.33
C TRP A 58 -6.16 -3.03 -5.37
N LEU A 59 -4.87 -3.30 -5.52
CA LEU A 59 -3.99 -2.68 -6.50
C LEU A 59 -3.28 -3.81 -7.24
N ARG A 60 -3.32 -3.81 -8.57
CA ARG A 60 -2.52 -4.71 -9.39
C ARG A 60 -1.49 -3.93 -10.19
N GLN A 61 -0.27 -4.44 -10.15
CA GLN A 61 0.87 -3.91 -10.88
C GLN A 61 1.47 -4.99 -11.76
N LYS A 62 2.02 -4.58 -12.90
CA LYS A 62 2.55 -5.49 -13.92
C LYS A 62 3.61 -6.46 -13.39
N LYS A 63 4.44 -6.01 -12.44
CA LYS A 63 5.50 -6.78 -11.79
C LYS A 63 5.61 -6.39 -10.33
N ALA A 64 5.98 -7.33 -9.47
CA ALA A 64 6.37 -7.02 -8.10
C ALA A 64 7.58 -6.06 -8.10
N LEU A 65 7.64 -5.16 -7.11
CA LEU A 65 8.70 -4.16 -7.03
C LEU A 65 9.14 -3.93 -5.59
N THR A 66 10.31 -3.32 -5.44
CA THR A 66 10.81 -2.84 -4.15
C THR A 66 10.95 -1.33 -4.16
N HIS A 67 10.53 -0.68 -3.08
CA HIS A 67 10.66 0.75 -2.86
C HIS A 67 11.42 1.00 -1.56
N THR A 68 12.32 1.98 -1.57
CA THR A 68 13.07 2.42 -0.38
C THR A 68 12.52 3.75 0.09
N PHE A 69 11.88 3.77 1.26
CA PHE A 69 11.52 5.01 1.94
C PHE A 69 12.78 5.60 2.56
N LYS A 70 13.43 6.52 1.82
CA LYS A 70 14.77 7.05 2.14
C LYS A 70 14.81 7.71 3.52
N GLN A 71 13.78 8.47 3.88
CA GLN A 71 13.71 9.20 5.16
C GLN A 71 13.78 8.28 6.38
N ILE A 72 13.35 7.02 6.27
CA ILE A 72 13.35 6.03 7.36
C ILE A 72 14.28 4.84 7.09
N GLY A 73 15.01 4.86 5.97
CA GLY A 73 15.92 3.78 5.56
C GLY A 73 15.24 2.42 5.42
N ARG A 74 13.96 2.37 5.05
CA ARG A 74 13.20 1.10 4.96
C ARG A 74 13.01 0.66 3.52
N LEU A 75 13.48 -0.55 3.22
CA LEU A 75 13.18 -1.26 1.97
C LEU A 75 11.88 -2.04 2.15
N VAL A 76 10.92 -1.81 1.26
CA VAL A 76 9.59 -2.42 1.27
C VAL A 76 9.35 -3.10 -0.08
N SER A 77 8.89 -4.33 -0.07
CA SER A 77 8.50 -5.07 -1.27
C SER A 77 6.97 -5.07 -1.41
N TYR A 78 6.51 -4.84 -2.62
CA TYR A 78 5.12 -4.90 -3.04
C TYR A 78 4.98 -6.03 -4.08
N ALA A 79 4.04 -6.94 -3.84
CA ALA A 79 3.69 -8.02 -4.77
C ALA A 79 2.91 -7.47 -5.97
N THR A 80 2.65 -8.32 -6.96
CA THR A 80 1.85 -7.97 -8.14
C THR A 80 0.41 -7.61 -7.79
N GLU A 81 -0.14 -8.16 -6.71
CA GLU A 81 -1.43 -7.78 -6.16
C GLU A 81 -1.28 -7.45 -4.67
N VAL A 82 -1.72 -6.26 -4.29
CA VAL A 82 -1.82 -5.79 -2.91
C VAL A 82 -3.28 -5.61 -2.58
N THR A 83 -3.73 -6.14 -1.45
CA THR A 83 -5.13 -5.99 -0.99
C THR A 83 -5.18 -5.51 0.44
N ALA A 84 -6.24 -4.80 0.82
CA ALA A 84 -6.49 -4.38 2.19
C ALA A 84 -7.97 -4.07 2.42
N PHE A 85 -8.35 -3.92 3.70
CA PHE A 85 -9.58 -3.25 4.10
C PHE A 85 -9.22 -1.87 4.66
N VAL A 86 -9.78 -0.83 4.07
CA VAL A 86 -9.51 0.57 4.44
C VAL A 86 -10.62 1.13 5.31
N GLN A 87 -10.21 1.99 6.24
CA GLN A 87 -11.05 2.83 7.08
C GLN A 87 -10.31 4.16 7.24
N ASP A 88 -11.00 5.19 7.75
CA ASP A 88 -10.36 6.45 8.11
C ASP A 88 -9.09 6.21 8.96
N ARG A 89 -7.94 6.68 8.44
CA ARG A 89 -6.60 6.57 9.02
C ARG A 89 -6.12 5.15 9.29
N LYS A 90 -6.69 4.12 8.65
CA LYS A 90 -6.39 2.73 9.00
C LYS A 90 -6.55 1.77 7.83
N MET A 91 -5.60 0.85 7.70
CA MET A 91 -5.72 -0.30 6.80
C MET A 91 -5.48 -1.59 7.57
N LYS A 92 -6.28 -2.63 7.30
CA LYS A 92 -6.22 -3.94 7.96
C LYS A 92 -6.19 -5.06 6.93
N ARG A 93 -5.71 -6.23 7.38
CA ARG A 93 -5.59 -7.46 6.57
C ARG A 93 -4.84 -7.19 5.26
N ILE A 94 -3.78 -6.38 5.35
CA ILE A 94 -2.93 -6.05 4.23
C ILE A 94 -2.26 -7.35 3.74
N THR A 95 -2.28 -7.56 2.44
CA THR A 95 -1.56 -8.63 1.75
C THR A 95 -0.63 -8.06 0.69
N GLY A 96 0.39 -8.83 0.31
CA GLY A 96 1.32 -8.40 -0.76
C GLY A 96 2.38 -7.38 -0.34
N VAL A 97 2.44 -6.97 0.94
CA VAL A 97 3.42 -6.00 1.43
C VAL A 97 4.35 -6.63 2.47
N LYS A 98 5.67 -6.47 2.28
CA LYS A 98 6.68 -6.85 3.28
C LYS A 98 7.70 -5.74 3.47
N SER A 99 8.14 -5.53 4.71
CA SER A 99 9.25 -4.64 5.04
C SER A 99 10.50 -5.46 5.35
N LYS A 100 11.66 -5.01 4.88
CA LYS A 100 12.93 -5.64 5.23
C LYS A 100 13.38 -5.15 6.61
N GLU A 101 13.56 -6.08 7.53
CA GLU A 101 14.16 -5.84 8.84
C GLU A 101 15.47 -6.63 8.93
N LEU A 102 16.60 -5.91 9.00
CA LEU A 102 17.94 -6.51 8.96
C LEU A 102 18.09 -7.48 7.76
N LEU A 103 18.16 -8.78 8.02
CA LEU A 103 18.33 -9.84 7.03
C LEU A 103 17.02 -10.53 6.63
N ILE A 104 15.89 -10.23 7.28
CA ILE A 104 14.61 -10.93 7.07
C ILE A 104 13.55 -10.02 6.46
N TRP A 105 12.66 -10.61 5.64
CA TRP A 105 11.47 -9.94 5.13
C TRP A 105 10.29 -10.24 6.04
N VAL A 106 9.65 -9.19 6.56
CA VAL A 106 8.54 -9.29 7.51
C VAL A 106 7.26 -8.77 6.87
N THR A 107 6.21 -9.58 6.89
CA THR A 107 4.90 -9.20 6.35
C THR A 107 4.25 -8.08 7.17
N VAL A 108 3.69 -7.09 6.50
CA VAL A 108 2.85 -6.06 7.09
C VAL A 108 1.39 -6.48 6.93
N CYS A 109 0.63 -6.54 8.03
CA CYS A 109 -0.77 -6.96 8.00
C CYS A 109 -1.75 -5.84 8.38
N ALA A 110 -1.28 -4.76 9.01
CA ALA A 110 -2.09 -3.59 9.31
C ALA A 110 -1.23 -2.34 9.42
N MET A 111 -1.84 -1.19 9.18
CA MET A 111 -1.27 0.11 9.50
C MET A 111 -2.35 1.08 10.00
N TYR A 112 -1.97 2.08 10.77
CA TYR A 112 -2.87 3.12 11.25
C TYR A 112 -2.14 4.39 11.69
N ILE A 113 -2.85 5.52 11.64
CA ILE A 113 -2.47 6.78 12.29
C ILE A 113 -3.38 6.95 13.50
N ASP A 114 -2.81 7.27 14.66
CA ASP A 114 -3.59 7.50 15.88
C ASP A 114 -4.43 8.77 15.73
N LYS A 115 -5.68 8.77 16.20
CA LYS A 115 -6.55 9.97 16.15
C LYS A 115 -6.08 11.10 17.07
N ASN A 116 -5.27 10.78 18.08
CA ASN A 116 -4.71 11.73 19.03
C ASN A 116 -3.28 12.18 18.64
N ASP A 117 -2.60 11.42 17.78
CA ASP A 117 -1.26 11.73 17.29
C ASP A 117 -1.16 11.47 15.77
N HIS A 118 -1.45 12.52 15.01
CA HIS A 118 -1.39 12.49 13.54
C HIS A 118 0.05 12.59 13.01
N SER A 119 1.06 12.77 13.87
CA SER A 119 2.44 12.92 13.44
C SER A 119 3.10 11.59 13.06
N LYS A 120 2.51 10.46 13.49
CA LYS A 120 3.07 9.11 13.31
C LYS A 120 2.09 8.14 12.68
N ILE A 121 2.63 7.32 11.78
CA ILE A 121 1.98 6.14 11.24
C ILE A 121 2.61 4.89 11.83
N SER A 122 1.78 3.92 12.22
CA SER A 122 2.18 2.67 12.86
C SER A 122 1.85 1.49 11.97
N PHE A 123 2.78 0.55 11.83
CA PHE A 123 2.65 -0.68 11.06
C PHE A 123 2.71 -1.88 12.01
N LYS A 124 1.92 -2.92 11.72
CA LYS A 124 1.89 -4.16 12.50
C LYS A 124 2.18 -5.38 11.64
N THR A 125 2.84 -6.35 12.25
CA THR A 125 3.08 -7.68 11.72
C THR A 125 2.01 -8.66 12.20
N PRO A 126 1.85 -9.84 11.56
CA PRO A 126 0.94 -10.87 12.04
C PRO A 126 1.20 -11.35 13.48
N THR A 127 2.42 -11.19 13.98
CA THR A 127 2.82 -11.55 15.36
C THR A 127 2.48 -10.46 16.38
N GLY A 128 1.88 -9.34 15.95
CA GLY A 128 1.49 -8.24 16.82
C GLY A 128 2.61 -7.23 17.10
N LEU A 129 3.83 -7.48 16.64
CA LEU A 129 4.92 -6.50 16.70
C LEU A 129 4.59 -5.31 15.82
N GLY A 130 4.94 -4.12 16.30
CA GLY A 130 4.71 -2.88 15.57
C GLY A 130 5.91 -1.95 15.55
N ARG A 131 5.91 -1.06 14.55
CA ARG A 131 6.87 0.03 14.39
C ARG A 131 6.11 1.28 13.97
N SER A 132 6.55 2.42 14.49
CA SER A 132 5.96 3.72 14.17
C SER A 132 7.01 4.63 13.56
N PHE A 133 6.59 5.42 12.58
CA PHE A 133 7.44 6.33 11.83
C PHE A 133 6.72 7.67 11.63
N PRO A 134 7.44 8.78 11.41
CA PRO A 134 6.82 10.06 11.06
C PRO A 134 5.96 9.94 9.80
N VAL A 135 4.77 10.54 9.79
CA VAL A 135 3.90 10.61 8.60
C VAL A 135 4.60 11.30 7.42
N SER A 136 5.42 12.31 7.71
CA SER A 136 6.19 13.05 6.70
C SER A 136 7.16 12.18 5.89
N ALA A 137 7.55 11.01 6.41
CA ALA A 137 8.40 10.04 5.72
C ALA A 137 7.72 9.35 4.53
N TYR A 138 6.40 9.53 4.38
CA TYR A 138 5.57 8.94 3.35
C TYR A 138 4.84 10.03 2.53
N GLY A 139 5.44 11.23 2.45
CA GLY A 139 4.99 12.28 1.53
C GLY A 139 5.29 11.90 0.07
N LYS A 140 4.61 12.54 -0.89
CA LYS A 140 4.87 12.32 -2.32
C LYS A 140 6.31 12.72 -2.66
N GLU A 141 7.10 11.78 -3.18
CA GLU A 141 8.35 12.06 -3.89
C GLU A 141 8.09 12.05 -5.41
N GLU A 142 8.87 12.80 -6.20
CA GLU A 142 8.73 12.84 -7.67
C GLU A 142 8.99 11.47 -8.34
N ASP A 143 9.69 10.57 -7.65
CA ASP A 143 10.04 9.23 -8.12
C ASP A 143 8.92 8.20 -7.91
N ASP A 144 7.88 8.52 -7.13
CA ASP A 144 6.80 7.57 -6.79
C ASP A 144 5.86 7.28 -7.97
N PHE A 145 5.86 8.16 -8.97
CA PHE A 145 4.99 8.08 -10.15
C PHE A 145 5.75 7.70 -11.43
N LYS A 146 7.08 7.57 -11.36
CA LYS A 146 7.91 7.21 -12.52
C LYS A 146 8.15 5.70 -12.53
N PRO A 147 8.06 5.03 -13.70
CA PRO A 147 8.45 3.63 -13.81
C PRO A 147 9.93 3.49 -13.43
N LYS A 148 10.21 2.75 -12.35
CA LYS A 148 11.60 2.44 -11.96
C LYS A 148 12.13 1.41 -12.96
N GLN A 149 13.07 1.82 -13.81
CA GLN A 149 13.85 0.87 -14.59
C GLN A 149 14.51 -0.12 -13.63
N ALA A 150 14.22 -1.41 -13.83
CA ALA A 150 14.81 -2.47 -13.04
C ALA A 150 16.34 -2.35 -13.14
N ALA A 151 17.00 -2.14 -12.00
CA ALA A 151 18.44 -2.24 -11.94
C ALA A 151 18.82 -3.67 -12.35
N VAL A 152 19.35 -3.81 -13.56
CA VAL A 152 19.97 -5.05 -14.04
C VAL A 152 21.19 -5.24 -13.16
N ALA A 153 21.09 -6.13 -12.18
CA ALA A 153 22.25 -6.63 -11.46
C ALA A 153 23.16 -7.30 -12.51
N LYS A 154 24.35 -6.72 -12.72
CA LYS A 154 25.46 -7.36 -13.43
C LYS A 154 26.09 -8.42 -12.53
#